data_AF-A0A3E0PZL7-F1
#
_entry.id   AF-A0A3E0PZL7-F1
#
_cell.length_a   1.000
_cell.length_b   1.000
_cell.length_c   1.000
_cell.angle_alpha   90.00
_cell.angle_beta   90.00
_cell.angle_gamma   90.00
#
_symmetry.space_group_name_H-M   'P 1'
#
loop_
_entity.id
_entity.type
_entity.pdbx_description
1 polymer ?
#
loop_
_entity_poly.entity_id
_entity_poly.type
_entity_poly.pdbx_seq_one_letter_code
_entity_poly.pdbx_strand_id
1 'polypeptide(L)'
;MGGLFDEESCLMRRGSKIVTVLFAGVWAAAAMCVSSSVAQQSVKPNLDADEEHAALEFARDHHPELADLLDQLRATNPKGYRNAIREVARDRARLERIEERNPERYELELKAWTIDSRIRLTAAQSVMGDADEARVRLRDLLVERNVVKLELLRFERQRLSDRLERIDASIERLESDPETTADRELDQLLRRARNRVEQVQRKGNRNTKVSTPGNDSKRPARQAKQRTTDK
;
A
#
# COMPACT_ATOMS: atom_id res chain seq x y z
N MET A 1 39.79 -23.20 -55.03
CA MET A 1 39.23 -22.65 -56.29
C MET A 1 37.90 -22.01 -55.89
N GLY A 2 37.86 -20.71 -55.63
CA GLY A 2 37.58 -19.69 -56.66
C GLY A 2 36.07 -19.79 -56.97
N GLY A 3 35.17 -18.97 -56.43
CA GLY A 3 35.21 -17.52 -56.26
C GLY A 3 34.24 -16.94 -57.30
N LEU A 4 33.21 -16.20 -56.87
CA LEU A 4 32.63 -15.10 -57.66
C LEU A 4 31.63 -14.30 -56.81
N PHE A 5 32.01 -13.04 -56.66
CA PHE A 5 31.26 -11.89 -56.18
C PHE A 5 30.23 -11.44 -57.22
N ASP A 6 29.12 -10.90 -56.72
CA ASP A 6 28.33 -9.78 -57.27
C ASP A 6 27.60 -9.21 -56.01
N GLU A 7 27.85 -8.02 -55.44
CA GLU A 7 27.79 -6.65 -56.00
C GLU A 7 26.51 -6.47 -56.83
N GLU A 8 25.55 -5.58 -56.59
CA GLU A 8 25.42 -4.31 -55.88
C GLU A 8 23.91 -4.05 -55.70
N SER A 9 23.56 -3.14 -54.77
CA SER A 9 22.54 -2.08 -54.95
C SER A 9 21.61 -1.88 -53.75
N CYS A 10 22.07 -1.00 -52.86
CA CYS A 10 21.47 0.31 -52.68
C CYS A 10 19.94 0.37 -52.55
N LEU A 11 19.45 0.43 -51.31
CA LEU A 11 18.30 1.26 -50.98
C LEU A 11 18.54 1.91 -49.61
N MET A 12 19.06 3.13 -49.67
CA MET A 12 18.78 4.13 -48.64
C MET A 12 17.27 4.23 -48.46
N ARG A 13 16.78 4.01 -47.25
CA ARG A 13 15.69 4.83 -46.73
C ARG A 13 15.81 5.04 -45.23
N ARG A 14 16.34 6.22 -44.91
CA ARG A 14 16.09 6.91 -43.64
C ARG A 14 14.59 6.91 -43.36
N GLY A 15 14.24 6.53 -42.14
CA GLY A 15 12.84 6.52 -41.71
C GLY A 15 12.74 6.23 -40.23
N SER A 16 13.18 7.20 -39.42
CA SER A 16 12.82 7.31 -38.00
C SER A 16 11.34 7.01 -37.81
N LYS A 17 11.02 5.93 -37.09
CA LYS A 17 9.67 5.68 -36.57
C LYS A 17 9.80 5.19 -35.13
N ILE A 18 9.60 6.15 -34.25
CA ILE A 18 9.18 6.01 -32.86
C ILE A 18 8.08 4.93 -32.82
N VAL A 19 8.37 3.75 -32.27
CA VAL A 19 7.36 2.75 -31.93
C VAL A 19 6.89 3.06 -30.52
N THR A 20 5.97 4.02 -30.42
CA THR A 20 5.13 4.19 -29.25
C THR A 20 4.17 3.01 -29.20
N VAL A 21 4.46 2.01 -28.36
CA VAL A 21 3.46 0.98 -28.04
C VAL A 21 2.47 1.61 -27.06
N LEU A 22 1.44 2.25 -27.63
CA LEU A 22 0.23 2.61 -26.89
C LEU A 22 -0.61 1.34 -26.70
N PHE A 23 -0.62 0.82 -25.47
CA PHE A 23 -1.67 -0.06 -25.00
C PHE A 23 -2.95 0.78 -24.84
N ALA A 24 -3.82 0.75 -25.85
CA ALA A 24 -5.19 1.24 -25.73
C ALA A 24 -6.14 0.05 -25.80
N GLY A 25 -6.56 -0.42 -24.62
CA GLY A 25 -7.64 -1.37 -24.47
C GLY A 25 -8.99 -0.72 -24.81
N VAL A 26 -9.75 -1.42 -25.64
CA VAL A 26 -11.16 -1.12 -25.94
C VAL A 26 -11.99 -1.52 -24.72
N TRP A 27 -12.60 -0.55 -24.06
CA TRP A 27 -13.81 -0.72 -23.24
C TRP A 27 -14.79 0.34 -23.71
N ALA A 28 -15.77 -0.06 -24.52
CA ALA A 28 -16.88 0.79 -24.93
C ALA A 28 -18.15 0.25 -24.27
N ALA A 29 -18.56 0.89 -23.17
CA ALA A 29 -19.93 0.88 -22.67
C ALA A 29 -20.28 2.31 -22.25
N ALA A 30 -21.47 2.73 -22.67
CA ALA A 30 -21.96 4.10 -22.68
C ALA A 30 -22.13 4.74 -21.29
N ALA A 31 -21.82 6.03 -21.18
CA ALA A 31 -22.57 7.00 -20.38
C ALA A 31 -22.21 8.44 -20.77
N MET A 32 -23.25 9.25 -20.94
CA MET A 32 -23.25 10.68 -21.25
C MET A 32 -22.57 11.56 -20.18
N CYS A 33 -22.06 12.70 -20.66
CA CYS A 33 -21.79 13.97 -19.95
C CYS A 33 -21.11 13.93 -18.58
N VAL A 34 -19.84 14.37 -18.51
CA VAL A 34 -19.43 15.34 -17.48
C VAL A 34 -18.21 16.14 -17.94
N SER A 35 -18.32 17.44 -17.67
CA SER A 35 -17.43 18.57 -17.88
C SER A 35 -15.92 18.30 -17.93
N SER A 36 -15.29 18.93 -18.93
CA SER A 36 -13.86 19.24 -18.98
C SER A 36 -13.43 19.99 -17.72
N SER A 37 -12.80 19.28 -16.78
CA SER A 37 -12.04 19.87 -15.69
C SER A 37 -10.59 20.03 -16.13
N VAL A 38 -10.12 21.27 -16.06
CA VAL A 38 -8.77 21.72 -16.37
C VAL A 38 -7.74 20.85 -15.66
N ALA A 39 -6.83 20.27 -16.46
CA ALA A 39 -5.70 19.50 -15.99
C ALA A 39 -4.75 20.39 -15.17
N GLN A 40 -4.92 20.37 -13.85
CA GLN A 40 -3.93 20.87 -12.90
C GLN A 40 -2.75 19.90 -12.90
N GLN A 41 -1.72 20.22 -13.69
CA GLN A 41 -0.40 19.61 -13.57
C GLN A 41 0.15 19.95 -12.19
N SER A 42 -0.10 19.07 -11.23
CA SER A 42 0.55 19.10 -9.93
C SER A 42 2.03 18.83 -10.12
N VAL A 43 2.86 19.83 -9.83
CA VAL A 43 4.29 19.63 -9.61
C VAL A 43 4.38 18.66 -8.44
N LYS A 44 4.76 17.41 -8.73
CA LYS A 44 4.93 16.40 -7.67
C LYS A 44 6.02 16.91 -6.73
N PRO A 45 5.75 17.04 -5.42
CA PRO A 45 6.77 17.46 -4.48
C PRO A 45 7.98 16.53 -4.55
N ASN A 46 9.16 17.10 -4.32
CA ASN A 46 10.36 16.29 -4.13
C ASN A 46 10.18 15.43 -2.86
N LEU A 47 10.78 14.24 -2.85
CA LEU A 47 10.82 13.44 -1.63
C LEU A 47 11.61 14.19 -0.56
N ASP A 48 11.22 13.95 0.68
CA ASP A 48 12.01 14.38 1.81
C ASP A 48 13.29 13.54 1.95
N ALA A 49 14.34 14.11 2.55
CA ALA A 49 15.63 13.46 2.68
C ALA A 49 15.54 12.17 3.53
N ASP A 50 14.71 12.18 4.57
CA ASP A 50 14.51 11.02 5.45
C ASP A 50 13.78 9.88 4.71
N GLU A 51 12.79 10.21 3.86
CA GLU A 51 12.09 9.25 3.02
C GLU A 51 13.01 8.62 1.96
N GLU A 52 13.89 9.42 1.34
CA GLU A 52 14.88 8.92 0.39
C GLU A 52 15.87 7.96 1.07
N HIS A 53 16.37 8.30 2.26
CA HIS A 53 17.28 7.44 3.01
C HIS A 53 16.65 6.10 3.34
N ALA A 54 15.44 6.11 3.91
CA ALA A 54 14.76 4.88 4.29
C ALA A 54 14.34 4.04 3.06
N ALA A 55 14.05 4.66 1.91
CA ALA A 55 13.84 3.94 0.66
C ALA A 55 15.12 3.28 0.14
N LEU A 56 16.29 3.93 0.29
CA LEU A 56 17.58 3.32 -0.06
C LEU A 56 17.92 2.15 0.87
N GLU A 57 17.71 2.28 2.17
CA GLU A 57 17.91 1.18 3.13
C GLU A 57 17.00 0.00 2.82
N PHE A 58 15.71 0.25 2.57
CA PHE A 58 14.76 -0.77 2.15
C PHE A 58 15.22 -1.50 0.89
N ALA A 59 15.75 -0.77 -0.11
CA ALA A 59 16.34 -1.40 -1.29
C ALA A 59 17.56 -2.25 -0.94
N ARG A 60 18.46 -1.78 -0.06
CA ARG A 60 19.65 -2.54 0.36
C ARG A 60 19.30 -3.84 1.06
N ASP A 61 18.29 -3.81 1.93
CA ASP A 61 17.90 -4.96 2.74
C ASP A 61 17.25 -6.07 1.90
N HIS A 62 16.45 -5.69 0.89
CA HIS A 62 15.63 -6.64 0.14
C HIS A 62 16.09 -6.89 -1.30
N HIS A 63 16.84 -5.97 -1.90
CA HIS A 63 17.43 -6.09 -3.23
C HIS A 63 18.72 -5.26 -3.38
N PRO A 64 19.87 -5.77 -2.91
CA PRO A 64 21.12 -5.00 -2.89
C PRO A 64 21.56 -4.51 -4.28
N GLU A 65 21.43 -5.32 -5.32
CA GLU A 65 21.79 -4.90 -6.69
C GLU A 65 20.96 -3.70 -7.20
N LEU A 66 19.72 -3.53 -6.74
CA LEU A 66 18.92 -2.34 -7.04
C LEU A 66 19.48 -1.11 -6.31
N ALA A 67 19.91 -1.28 -5.06
CA ALA A 67 20.55 -0.18 -4.32
C ALA A 67 21.85 0.27 -5.01
N ASP A 68 22.67 -0.66 -5.47
CA ASP A 68 23.89 -0.36 -6.23
C ASP A 68 23.57 0.43 -7.52
N LEU A 69 22.52 0.01 -8.22
CA LEU A 69 22.04 0.74 -9.41
C LEU A 69 21.56 2.15 -9.05
N LEU A 70 20.83 2.32 -7.95
CA LEU A 70 20.37 3.64 -7.49
C LEU A 70 21.54 4.55 -7.16
N ASP A 71 22.58 4.03 -6.49
CA ASP A 71 23.80 4.79 -6.16
C ASP A 71 24.53 5.22 -7.45
N GLN A 72 24.62 4.35 -8.47
CA GLN A 72 25.18 4.72 -9.78
C GLN A 72 24.32 5.75 -10.52
N LEU A 73 22.99 5.59 -10.51
CA LEU A 73 22.05 6.52 -11.14
C LEU A 73 22.13 7.90 -10.50
N ARG A 74 22.39 7.99 -9.19
CA ARG A 74 22.55 9.26 -8.49
C ARG A 74 23.67 10.11 -9.09
N ALA A 75 24.78 9.49 -9.49
CA ALA A 75 25.92 10.16 -10.11
C ALA A 75 25.72 10.43 -11.61
N THR A 76 25.18 9.47 -12.35
CA THR A 76 25.13 9.50 -13.82
C THR A 76 23.87 10.13 -14.39
N ASN A 77 22.72 9.91 -13.75
CA ASN A 77 21.41 10.41 -14.20
C ASN A 77 20.53 10.80 -12.99
N PRO A 78 20.72 12.00 -12.43
CA PRO A 78 19.98 12.45 -11.25
C PRO A 78 18.46 12.47 -11.44
N LYS A 79 17.97 12.68 -12.67
CA LYS A 79 16.53 12.63 -12.97
C LYS A 79 16.00 11.19 -12.90
N GLY A 80 16.74 10.23 -13.44
CA GLY A 80 16.44 8.80 -13.33
C GLY A 80 16.42 8.34 -11.88
N TYR A 81 17.45 8.72 -11.11
CA TYR A 81 17.52 8.46 -9.66
C TYR A 81 16.28 8.96 -8.93
N ARG A 82 15.92 10.25 -9.06
CA ARG A 82 14.74 10.83 -8.39
C ARG A 82 13.42 10.12 -8.72
N ASN A 83 13.30 9.55 -9.91
CA ASN A 83 12.11 8.80 -10.30
C ASN A 83 12.10 7.41 -9.68
N ALA A 84 13.25 6.71 -9.75
CA ALA A 84 13.38 5.35 -9.22
C ALA A 84 13.25 5.33 -7.70
N ILE A 85 13.93 6.24 -6.98
CA ILE A 85 13.83 6.29 -5.52
C ILE A 85 12.42 6.62 -5.04
N ARG A 86 11.66 7.44 -5.79
CA ARG A 86 10.24 7.70 -5.51
C ARG A 86 9.37 6.47 -5.64
N GLU A 87 9.66 5.63 -6.62
CA GLU A 87 8.94 4.39 -6.82
C GLU A 87 9.20 3.42 -5.66
N VAL A 88 10.47 3.26 -5.27
CA VAL A 88 10.87 2.46 -4.11
C VAL A 88 10.21 2.97 -2.83
N ALA A 89 10.22 4.29 -2.58
CA ALA A 89 9.55 4.89 -1.42
C ALA A 89 8.04 4.60 -1.40
N ARG A 90 7.38 4.68 -2.57
CA ARG A 90 5.95 4.38 -2.70
C ARG A 90 5.66 2.89 -2.43
N ASP A 91 6.51 2.00 -2.93
CA ASP A 91 6.35 0.56 -2.73
C ASP A 91 6.58 0.18 -1.26
N ARG A 92 7.62 0.74 -0.63
CA ARG A 92 7.87 0.61 0.81
C ARG A 92 6.65 1.05 1.62
N ALA A 93 6.16 2.27 1.41
CA ALA A 93 4.98 2.78 2.13
C ALA A 93 3.68 2.00 1.85
N ARG A 94 3.59 1.30 0.70
CA ARG A 94 2.50 0.34 0.43
C ARG A 94 2.68 -0.92 1.28
N LEU A 95 3.89 -1.46 1.34
CA LEU A 95 4.22 -2.68 2.08
C LEU A 95 4.08 -2.49 3.60
N GLU A 96 4.54 -1.38 4.16
CA GLU A 96 4.37 -1.06 5.60
C GLU A 96 2.88 -1.05 6.00
N ARG A 97 2.02 -0.44 5.18
CA ARG A 97 0.56 -0.47 5.42
C ARG A 97 -0.05 -1.86 5.31
N ILE A 98 0.57 -2.76 4.55
CA ILE A 98 0.15 -4.17 4.49
C ILE A 98 0.60 -4.88 5.75
N GLU A 99 1.83 -4.66 6.20
CA GLU A 99 2.40 -5.22 7.44
C GLU A 99 1.53 -4.89 8.65
N GLU A 100 1.17 -3.62 8.84
CA GLU A 100 0.29 -3.17 9.93
C GLU A 100 -1.06 -3.88 9.97
N ARG A 101 -1.60 -4.25 8.81
CA ARG A 101 -2.96 -4.81 8.68
C ARG A 101 -2.95 -6.34 8.63
N ASN A 102 -1.91 -6.93 8.06
CA ASN A 102 -1.80 -8.34 7.77
C ASN A 102 -0.33 -8.73 7.55
N PRO A 103 0.39 -9.08 8.64
CA PRO A 103 1.80 -9.50 8.57
C PRO A 103 2.03 -10.72 7.68
N GLU A 104 1.10 -11.69 7.65
CA GLU A 104 1.23 -12.88 6.80
C GLU A 104 1.20 -12.54 5.30
N ARG A 105 0.35 -11.57 4.91
CA ARG A 105 0.32 -11.06 3.54
C ARG A 105 1.57 -10.26 3.18
N TYR A 106 2.14 -9.53 4.15
CA TYR A 106 3.31 -8.70 3.94
C TYR A 106 4.49 -9.52 3.39
N GLU A 107 4.78 -10.68 3.98
CA GLU A 107 5.86 -11.56 3.52
C GLU A 107 5.72 -11.98 2.04
N LEU A 108 4.50 -12.29 1.60
CA LEU A 108 4.23 -12.67 0.21
C LEU A 108 4.35 -11.47 -0.74
N GLU A 109 3.88 -10.29 -0.32
CA GLU A 109 3.97 -9.06 -1.12
C GLU A 109 5.41 -8.54 -1.21
N LEU A 110 6.20 -8.69 -0.15
CA LEU A 110 7.63 -8.36 -0.13
C LEU A 110 8.40 -9.25 -1.11
N LYS A 111 8.18 -10.57 -1.07
CA LYS A 111 8.74 -11.50 -2.05
C LYS A 111 8.35 -11.13 -3.49
N ALA A 112 7.08 -10.81 -3.71
CA ALA A 112 6.61 -10.39 -5.03
C ALA A 112 7.32 -9.11 -5.51
N TRP A 113 7.50 -8.14 -4.62
CA TRP A 113 8.23 -6.90 -4.92
C TRP A 113 9.72 -7.16 -5.25
N THR A 114 10.40 -8.02 -4.50
CA THR A 114 11.80 -8.40 -4.78
C THR A 114 11.94 -9.08 -6.15
N ILE A 115 11.02 -9.96 -6.53
CA ILE A 115 11.05 -10.60 -7.85
C ILE A 115 10.74 -9.59 -8.95
N ASP A 116 9.72 -8.74 -8.78
CA ASP A 116 9.35 -7.73 -9.76
C ASP A 116 10.49 -6.72 -10.01
N SER A 117 11.23 -6.34 -8.97
CA SER A 117 12.38 -5.45 -9.08
C SER A 117 13.56 -6.13 -9.80
N ARG A 118 13.86 -7.41 -9.52
CA ARG A 118 14.85 -8.21 -10.28
C ARG A 118 14.48 -8.35 -11.75
N ILE A 119 13.19 -8.57 -12.07
CA ILE A 119 12.69 -8.63 -13.44
C ILE A 119 12.97 -7.32 -14.18
N ARG A 120 12.65 -6.18 -13.55
CA ARG A 120 12.89 -4.86 -14.14
C ARG A 120 14.38 -4.59 -14.35
N LEU A 121 15.21 -4.93 -13.39
CA LEU A 121 16.67 -4.79 -13.48
C LEU A 121 17.23 -5.64 -14.64
N THR A 122 16.86 -6.92 -14.69
CA THR A 122 17.30 -7.85 -15.75
C THR A 122 16.82 -7.37 -17.13
N ALA A 123 15.58 -6.90 -17.23
CA ALA A 123 15.04 -6.35 -18.48
C ALA A 123 15.81 -5.10 -18.93
N ALA A 124 16.16 -4.20 -18.00
CA ALA A 124 16.96 -3.02 -18.32
C ALA A 124 18.38 -3.42 -18.78
N GLN A 125 19.03 -4.36 -18.10
CA GLN A 125 20.35 -4.89 -18.46
C GLN A 125 20.35 -5.57 -19.84
N SER A 126 19.25 -6.21 -20.24
CA SER A 126 19.14 -6.87 -21.55
C SER A 126 19.30 -5.94 -22.75
N VAL A 127 19.09 -4.63 -22.57
CA VAL A 127 19.28 -3.62 -23.63
C VAL A 127 20.77 -3.40 -23.91
N MET A 128 21.64 -3.63 -22.92
CA MET A 128 23.08 -3.37 -22.99
C MET A 128 23.94 -4.64 -23.07
N GLY A 129 23.37 -5.80 -22.73
CA GLY A 129 24.07 -7.08 -22.65
C GLY A 129 23.56 -8.14 -23.62
N ASP A 130 23.80 -9.41 -23.28
CA ASP A 130 23.32 -10.56 -24.03
C ASP A 130 21.79 -10.75 -23.82
N ALA A 131 21.03 -10.48 -24.87
CA ALA A 131 19.58 -10.58 -24.87
C ALA A 131 19.08 -12.03 -24.70
N ASP A 132 19.82 -13.03 -25.19
CA ASP A 132 19.41 -14.43 -25.11
C ASP A 132 19.61 -14.96 -23.69
N GLU A 133 20.73 -14.61 -23.05
CA GLU A 133 20.96 -14.94 -21.64
C GLU A 133 19.94 -14.25 -20.72
N ALA A 134 19.66 -12.96 -20.99
CA ALA A 134 18.63 -12.22 -20.25
C ALA A 134 17.23 -12.83 -20.44
N ARG A 135 16.91 -13.35 -21.62
CA ARG A 135 15.62 -14.01 -21.90
C ARG A 135 15.42 -15.27 -21.04
N VAL A 136 16.46 -16.08 -20.87
CA VAL A 136 16.41 -17.27 -20.01
C VAL A 136 16.17 -16.84 -18.56
N ARG A 137 16.98 -15.92 -18.04
CA ARG A 137 16.83 -15.40 -16.66
C ARG A 137 15.44 -14.80 -16.40
N LEU A 138 14.94 -13.99 -17.33
CA LEU A 138 13.61 -13.38 -17.23
C LEU A 138 12.50 -14.45 -17.20
N ARG A 139 12.64 -15.53 -17.97
CA ARG A 139 11.67 -16.63 -17.94
C ARG A 139 11.61 -17.27 -16.57
N ASP A 140 12.75 -17.53 -15.95
CA ASP A 140 12.82 -18.16 -14.62
C ASP A 140 12.23 -17.25 -13.54
N LEU A 141 12.57 -15.96 -13.55
CA LEU A 141 11.98 -14.98 -12.64
C LEU A 141 10.46 -14.85 -12.82
N LEU A 142 9.94 -14.93 -14.05
CA LEU A 142 8.51 -14.91 -14.32
C LEU A 142 7.80 -16.17 -13.80
N VAL A 143 8.46 -17.33 -13.83
CA VAL A 143 7.94 -18.55 -13.21
C VAL A 143 7.89 -18.38 -11.69
N GLU A 144 8.97 -17.89 -11.08
CA GLU A 144 9.02 -17.61 -9.62
C GLU A 144 7.91 -16.62 -9.21
N ARG A 145 7.73 -15.54 -9.96
CA ARG A 145 6.64 -14.58 -9.76
C ARG A 145 5.27 -15.24 -9.78
N ASN A 146 5.04 -16.16 -10.72
CA ASN A 146 3.77 -16.87 -10.81
C ASN A 146 3.52 -17.79 -9.62
N VAL A 147 4.57 -18.37 -9.04
CA VAL A 147 4.47 -19.16 -7.79
C VAL A 147 4.05 -18.25 -6.64
N VAL A 148 4.72 -17.11 -6.43
CA VAL A 148 4.35 -16.16 -5.36
C VAL A 148 2.93 -15.62 -5.56
N LYS A 149 2.55 -15.31 -6.81
CA LYS A 149 1.17 -14.89 -7.14
C LYS A 149 0.16 -15.97 -6.79
N LEU A 150 0.46 -17.23 -7.05
CA LEU A 150 -0.41 -18.35 -6.70
C LEU A 150 -0.54 -18.48 -5.17
N GLU A 151 0.53 -18.29 -4.41
CA GLU A 151 0.50 -18.28 -2.95
C GLU A 151 -0.37 -17.14 -2.41
N LEU A 152 -0.22 -15.92 -2.94
CA LEU A 152 -1.06 -14.78 -2.59
C LEU A 152 -2.55 -15.07 -2.84
N LEU A 153 -2.87 -15.64 -4.00
CA LEU A 153 -4.26 -15.99 -4.35
C LEU A 153 -4.82 -17.11 -3.45
N ARG A 154 -3.99 -18.09 -3.06
CA ARG A 154 -4.40 -19.14 -2.11
C ARG A 154 -4.67 -18.56 -0.73
N PHE A 155 -3.82 -17.64 -0.28
CA PHE A 155 -4.01 -16.91 0.97
C PHE A 155 -5.32 -16.10 0.96
N GLU A 156 -5.55 -15.34 -0.11
CA GLU A 156 -6.79 -14.56 -0.27
C GLU A 156 -8.03 -15.46 -0.31
N ARG A 157 -7.95 -16.58 -1.04
CA ARG A 157 -9.03 -17.59 -1.07
C ARG A 157 -9.35 -18.10 0.33
N GLN A 158 -8.34 -18.47 1.12
CA GLN A 158 -8.56 -18.98 2.48
C GLN A 158 -9.28 -17.94 3.35
N ARG A 159 -8.74 -16.72 3.38
CA ARG A 159 -9.33 -15.62 4.18
C ARG A 159 -10.77 -15.31 3.78
N LEU A 160 -11.09 -15.36 2.49
CA LEU A 160 -12.45 -15.18 1.99
C LEU A 160 -13.35 -16.36 2.37
N SER A 161 -12.84 -17.59 2.33
CA SER A 161 -13.55 -18.79 2.81
C SER A 161 -13.94 -18.64 4.29
N ASP A 162 -12.99 -18.28 5.16
CA ASP A 162 -13.27 -18.08 6.59
C ASP A 162 -14.32 -16.98 6.83
N ARG A 163 -14.36 -15.96 5.96
CA ARG A 163 -15.37 -14.90 6.03
C ARG A 163 -16.72 -15.39 5.55
N LEU A 164 -16.76 -16.19 4.49
CA LEU A 164 -17.99 -16.80 3.98
C LEU A 164 -18.61 -17.69 5.06
N GLU A 165 -17.83 -18.56 5.70
CA GLU A 165 -18.32 -19.42 6.78
C GLU A 165 -19.00 -18.64 7.91
N ARG A 166 -18.46 -17.48 8.31
CA ARG A 166 -19.09 -16.62 9.34
C ARG A 166 -20.39 -15.97 8.86
N ILE A 167 -20.44 -15.59 7.59
CA ILE A 167 -21.64 -15.02 6.98
C ILE A 167 -22.71 -16.12 6.90
N ASP A 168 -22.34 -17.31 6.43
CA ASP A 168 -23.25 -18.47 6.34
C ASP A 168 -23.80 -18.86 7.70
N ALA A 169 -22.96 -18.92 8.75
CA ALA A 169 -23.42 -19.16 10.11
C ALA A 169 -24.35 -18.05 10.64
N SER A 170 -24.20 -16.81 10.16
CA SER A 170 -25.10 -15.70 10.51
C SER A 170 -26.43 -15.82 9.78
N ILE A 171 -26.41 -16.25 8.52
CA ILE A 171 -27.60 -16.54 7.72
C ILE A 171 -28.38 -17.68 8.37
N GLU A 172 -27.74 -18.81 8.65
CA GLU A 172 -28.36 -19.98 9.28
C GLU A 172 -29.01 -19.62 10.62
N ARG A 173 -28.33 -18.81 11.44
CA ARG A 173 -28.91 -18.32 12.70
C ARG A 173 -30.21 -17.54 12.48
N LEU A 174 -30.23 -16.63 11.49
CA LEU A 174 -31.42 -15.83 11.18
C LEU A 174 -32.53 -16.67 10.56
N GLU A 175 -32.20 -17.66 9.74
CA GLU A 175 -33.17 -18.56 9.11
C GLU A 175 -33.79 -19.55 10.10
N SER A 176 -32.99 -20.06 11.05
CA SER A 176 -33.45 -21.04 12.04
C SER A 176 -34.41 -20.49 13.09
N ASP A 177 -34.24 -19.22 13.48
CA ASP A 177 -35.00 -18.62 14.58
C ASP A 177 -35.14 -17.08 14.44
N PRO A 178 -35.90 -16.62 13.44
CA PRO A 178 -36.03 -15.19 13.14
C PRO A 178 -36.78 -14.44 14.26
N GLU A 179 -37.83 -15.03 14.83
CA GLU A 179 -38.66 -14.40 15.86
C GLU A 179 -37.85 -14.18 17.16
N THR A 180 -37.15 -15.21 17.64
CA THR A 180 -36.32 -15.04 18.85
C THR A 180 -35.17 -14.09 18.62
N THR A 181 -34.62 -14.01 17.40
CA THR A 181 -33.59 -13.02 17.07
C THR A 181 -34.17 -11.60 17.13
N ALA A 182 -35.35 -11.38 16.56
CA ALA A 182 -36.05 -10.10 16.61
C ALA A 182 -36.41 -9.69 18.05
N ASP A 183 -36.88 -10.62 18.88
CA ASP A 183 -37.21 -10.37 20.29
C ASP A 183 -35.98 -9.95 21.11
N ARG A 184 -34.84 -10.62 20.90
CA ARG A 184 -33.58 -10.23 21.55
C ARG A 184 -33.12 -8.83 21.13
N GLU A 185 -33.27 -8.48 19.87
CA GLU A 185 -32.96 -7.14 19.37
C GLU A 185 -33.89 -6.08 19.98
N LEU A 186 -35.20 -6.36 20.02
CA LEU A 186 -36.20 -5.51 20.65
C LEU A 186 -35.86 -5.24 22.12
N ASP A 187 -35.56 -6.30 22.88
CA ASP A 187 -35.16 -6.20 24.28
C ASP A 187 -33.90 -5.35 24.47
N GLN A 188 -32.89 -5.52 23.61
CA GLN A 188 -31.68 -4.70 23.67
C GLN A 188 -31.97 -3.22 23.39
N LEU A 189 -32.82 -2.93 22.41
CA LEU A 189 -33.22 -1.55 22.08
C LEU A 189 -33.97 -0.91 23.25
N LEU A 190 -34.95 -1.61 23.83
CA LEU A 190 -35.72 -1.12 24.99
C LEU A 190 -34.82 -0.88 26.21
N ARG A 191 -33.87 -1.80 26.49
CA ARG A 191 -32.88 -1.64 27.57
C ARG A 191 -31.98 -0.43 27.34
N ARG A 192 -31.46 -0.23 26.12
CA ARG A 192 -30.62 0.93 25.78
C ARG A 192 -31.39 2.24 25.91
N ALA A 193 -32.65 2.28 25.46
CA ALA A 193 -33.51 3.45 25.61
C ALA A 193 -33.72 3.81 27.08
N ARG A 194 -34.04 2.84 27.93
CA ARG A 194 -34.19 3.04 29.39
C ARG A 194 -32.89 3.59 30.02
N ASN A 195 -31.75 2.94 29.75
CA ASN A 195 -30.47 3.36 30.31
C ASN A 195 -30.07 4.78 29.91
N ARG A 196 -30.41 5.20 28.68
CA ARG A 196 -30.16 6.58 28.21
C ARG A 196 -31.01 7.60 28.99
N VAL A 197 -32.29 7.31 29.23
CA VAL A 197 -33.17 8.18 30.03
C VAL A 197 -32.61 8.33 31.45
N GLU A 198 -32.20 7.23 32.08
CA GLU A 198 -31.61 7.24 33.42
C GLU A 198 -30.28 8.03 33.49
N GLN A 199 -29.43 7.92 32.47
CA GLN A 199 -28.19 8.71 32.40
C GLN A 199 -28.45 10.21 32.27
N VAL A 200 -29.44 10.61 31.46
CA VAL A 200 -29.84 12.02 31.31
C VAL A 200 -30.39 12.56 32.63
N GLN A 201 -31.25 11.80 33.32
CA GLN A 201 -31.78 12.17 34.62
C GLN A 201 -30.67 12.27 35.69
N ARG A 202 -29.71 11.34 35.70
CA ARG A 202 -28.56 11.38 36.61
C ARG A 202 -27.63 12.56 36.35
N LYS A 203 -27.46 13.02 35.11
CA LYS A 203 -26.70 14.24 34.77
C LYS A 203 -27.47 15.52 35.13
N GLY A 204 -28.78 15.56 34.86
CA GLY A 204 -29.63 16.68 35.24
C GLY A 204 -29.65 16.90 36.76
N ASN A 205 -29.74 15.82 37.54
CA ASN A 205 -29.72 15.88 39.00
C ASN A 205 -28.33 16.18 39.60
N ARG A 206 -27.26 15.97 38.83
CA ARG A 206 -25.90 16.38 39.23
C ARG A 206 -25.67 17.87 39.00
N ASN A 207 -26.32 18.46 38.00
CA ASN A 207 -26.22 19.90 37.69
C ASN A 207 -27.07 20.77 38.64
N THR A 208 -28.16 20.23 39.21
CA THR A 208 -28.97 20.92 40.22
C THR A 208 -28.40 20.84 41.64
N LYS A 209 -27.36 20.02 41.88
CA LYS A 209 -26.71 19.88 43.19
C LYS A 209 -25.39 20.65 43.34
N VAL A 210 -24.98 21.45 42.33
CA VAL A 210 -23.81 22.35 42.36
C VAL A 210 -24.27 23.80 42.24
N SER A 211 -25.17 24.23 43.13
CA SER A 211 -25.53 25.63 43.32
C SER A 211 -25.88 25.86 44.79
N THR A 212 -24.88 25.73 45.66
CA THR A 212 -24.89 26.39 46.97
C THR A 212 -23.67 27.31 47.01
N PRO A 213 -23.83 28.63 46.91
CA PRO A 213 -22.77 29.57 47.21
C PRO A 213 -22.68 29.72 48.73
N GLY A 214 -21.52 29.37 49.29
CA GLY A 214 -21.19 29.68 50.69
C GLY A 214 -20.41 28.57 51.37
N ASN A 215 -19.10 28.72 51.49
CA ASN A 215 -18.51 29.36 52.65
C ASN A 215 -16.98 29.28 52.55
N ASP A 216 -16.35 30.44 52.52
CA ASP A 216 -14.93 30.62 52.82
C ASP A 216 -14.62 29.99 54.18
N SER A 217 -13.72 29.01 54.23
CA SER A 217 -12.82 28.78 55.38
C SER A 217 -11.88 27.59 55.16
N LYS A 218 -10.59 27.89 55.37
CA LYS A 218 -9.49 26.97 55.72
C LYS A 218 -8.87 26.13 54.58
N ARG A 219 -7.94 26.79 53.89
CA ARG A 219 -6.76 26.18 53.29
C ARG A 219 -5.61 26.23 54.31
N PRO A 220 -5.16 25.12 54.93
CA PRO A 220 -3.88 25.11 55.60
C PRO A 220 -2.78 24.92 54.55
N ALA A 221 -1.79 25.80 54.59
CA ALA A 221 -0.59 25.75 53.79
C ALA A 221 0.15 24.42 54.02
N ARG A 222 0.25 23.58 52.99
CA ARG A 222 1.23 22.49 52.97
C ARG A 222 2.51 23.02 52.38
N GLN A 223 3.46 23.25 53.27
CA GLN A 223 4.79 23.76 53.02
C GLN A 223 5.52 22.88 51.99
N ALA A 224 6.20 23.58 51.09
CA ALA A 224 7.30 23.06 50.30
C ALA A 224 8.35 22.43 51.22
N LYS A 225 8.76 21.21 50.89
CA LYS A 225 10.05 20.67 51.30
C LYS A 225 10.78 20.25 50.04
N GLN A 226 11.63 21.15 49.57
CA GLN A 226 12.80 20.80 48.77
C GLN A 226 13.76 19.99 49.66
N ARG A 227 14.21 18.85 49.16
CA ARG A 227 15.47 18.16 49.51
C ARG A 227 15.94 17.51 48.20
N THR A 228 16.87 18.14 47.50
CA THR A 228 18.34 17.92 47.57
C THR A 228 18.75 16.54 47.04
N THR A 229 19.31 16.56 45.82
CA THR A 229 20.60 15.98 45.38
C THR A 229 20.99 14.54 45.74
N ASP A 230 21.54 13.90 44.70
CA ASP A 230 22.57 12.83 44.67
C ASP A 230 22.19 11.40 45.05
N LYS A 231 22.04 10.52 44.03
CA LYS A 231 23.16 9.73 43.47
C LYS A 231 22.74 9.02 42.18
#